data_AF-A0A6L9M5A8-F1
#
_entry.id   AF-A0A6L9M5A8-F1
#
_cell.length_a   1.000
_cell.length_b   1.000
_cell.length_c   1.000
_cell.angle_alpha   90.00
_cell.angle_beta   90.00
_cell.angle_gamma   90.00
#
_symmetry.space_group_name_H-M   'P 1'
#
loop_
_entity.id
_entity.type
_entity.pdbx_description
1 polymer ?
#
loop_
_entity_poly.entity_id
_entity_poly.type
_entity_poly.pdbx_seq_one_letter_code
_entity_poly.pdbx_strand_id
1 'polypeptide(L)'
;MSTSLRQGRISGWLKMNQSSIKELADSCGKSIGAMSRYCNASGVPTKVRAAMQAFETSSGKHIPILYLPEGRDKKPGPKKGWIDRKLADLRLEMQSKSGV
;
A
#
# COMPACT_ATOMS: atom_id res chain seq x y z
N MET A 1 -17.05 -1.64 -10.88
CA MET A 1 -16.47 -3.01 -10.97
C MET A 1 -16.24 -3.54 -9.56
N SER A 2 -16.82 -4.68 -9.22
CA SER A 2 -16.83 -5.24 -7.86
C SER A 2 -15.44 -5.64 -7.36
N THR A 3 -15.03 -5.11 -6.20
CA THR A 3 -13.82 -5.50 -5.46
C THR A 3 -13.88 -6.93 -4.91
N SER A 4 -15.04 -7.60 -4.97
CA SER A 4 -15.27 -8.94 -4.43
C SER A 4 -14.46 -10.05 -5.10
N LEU A 5 -14.05 -9.89 -6.37
CA LEU A 5 -13.35 -10.96 -7.10
C LEU A 5 -11.92 -11.22 -6.62
N ARG A 6 -11.26 -10.26 -5.95
CA ARG A 6 -9.84 -10.41 -5.53
C ARG A 6 -9.68 -11.10 -4.18
N GLN A 7 -10.70 -11.02 -3.31
CA GLN A 7 -10.58 -11.57 -1.96
C GLN A 7 -10.26 -13.06 -2.03
N GLY A 8 -9.20 -13.47 -1.34
CA GLY A 8 -8.76 -14.87 -1.28
C GLY A 8 -7.98 -15.40 -2.49
N ARG A 9 -7.76 -14.65 -3.58
CA ARG A 9 -7.01 -15.18 -4.75
C ARG A 9 -5.57 -15.51 -4.42
N ILE A 10 -4.86 -14.60 -3.74
CA ILE A 10 -3.47 -14.83 -3.32
C ILE A 10 -3.41 -15.97 -2.29
N SER A 11 -4.32 -15.98 -1.31
CA SER A 11 -4.40 -17.04 -0.30
C SER A 11 -4.66 -18.42 -0.94
N GLY A 12 -5.59 -18.49 -1.89
CA GLY A 12 -5.88 -19.71 -2.64
C GLY A 12 -4.69 -20.15 -3.49
N TRP A 13 -4.03 -19.22 -4.17
CA TRP A 13 -2.83 -19.52 -4.96
C TRP A 13 -1.68 -20.04 -4.09
N LEU A 14 -1.43 -19.43 -2.92
CA LEU A 14 -0.41 -19.89 -1.98
C LEU A 14 -0.68 -21.34 -1.56
N LYS A 15 -1.92 -21.66 -1.16
CA LYS A 15 -2.32 -23.02 -0.78
C LYS A 15 -2.09 -24.04 -1.91
N MET A 16 -2.46 -23.70 -3.15
CA MET A 16 -2.25 -24.57 -4.32
C MET A 16 -0.77 -24.82 -4.62
N ASN A 17 0.13 -23.96 -4.15
CA ASN A 17 1.58 -24.08 -4.35
C ASN A 17 2.34 -24.41 -3.06
N GLN A 18 1.65 -25.02 -2.07
CA GLN A 18 2.26 -25.47 -0.81
C GLN A 18 2.98 -24.34 -0.06
N SER A 19 2.44 -23.13 -0.12
CA SER A 19 2.91 -21.97 0.63
C SER A 19 1.79 -21.37 1.47
N SER A 20 2.17 -20.55 2.42
CA SER A 20 1.28 -19.97 3.42
C SER A 20 1.38 -18.45 3.44
N ILE A 21 0.33 -17.81 3.99
CA ILE A 21 0.36 -16.36 4.25
C ILE A 21 1.47 -16.02 5.25
N LYS A 22 1.83 -16.95 6.15
CA LYS A 22 2.91 -16.77 7.12
C LYS A 22 4.25 -16.62 6.41
N GLU A 23 4.60 -17.55 5.52
CA GLU A 23 5.86 -17.49 4.77
C GLU A 23 5.95 -16.22 3.91
N LEU A 24 4.85 -15.84 3.26
CA LEU A 24 4.79 -14.59 2.50
C LEU A 24 4.99 -13.37 3.42
N ALA A 25 4.39 -13.38 4.61
CA ALA A 25 4.54 -12.30 5.59
C ALA A 25 5.98 -12.19 6.10
N ASP A 26 6.61 -13.33 6.40
CA ASP A 26 8.00 -13.43 6.84
C ASP A 26 8.95 -12.91 5.75
N SER A 27 8.77 -13.33 4.50
CA SER A 27 9.53 -12.84 3.34
C SER A 27 9.38 -11.33 3.12
N CYS A 28 8.21 -10.77 3.41
CA CYS A 28 7.96 -9.32 3.29
C CYS A 28 8.34 -8.51 4.54
N GLY A 29 8.79 -9.15 5.62
CA GLY A 29 9.04 -8.51 6.92
C GLY A 29 7.79 -7.84 7.50
N LYS A 30 6.63 -8.49 7.41
CA LYS A 30 5.33 -8.00 7.90
C LYS A 30 4.69 -9.01 8.85
N SER A 31 3.79 -8.53 9.70
CA SER A 31 2.96 -9.44 10.49
C SER A 31 1.95 -10.17 9.60
N ILE A 32 1.58 -11.40 10.00
CA ILE A 32 0.57 -12.22 9.31
C ILE A 32 -0.74 -11.45 9.12
N GLY A 33 -1.19 -10.70 10.15
CA GLY A 33 -2.41 -9.89 10.06
C GLY A 33 -2.29 -8.71 9.09
N ALA A 34 -1.11 -8.11 8.94
CA ALA A 34 -0.87 -7.11 7.90
C ALA A 34 -0.89 -7.74 6.51
N MET A 35 -0.22 -8.88 6.34
CA MET A 35 -0.18 -9.58 5.05
C MET A 35 -1.55 -10.09 4.61
N SER A 36 -2.34 -10.64 5.54
CA SER A 36 -3.72 -11.05 5.27
C SER A 36 -4.58 -9.89 4.73
N ARG A 37 -4.42 -8.68 5.30
CA ARG A 37 -5.08 -7.47 4.79
C ARG A 37 -4.56 -7.09 3.39
N TYR A 38 -3.25 -7.13 3.18
CA TYR A 38 -2.62 -6.81 1.90
C TYR A 38 -3.03 -7.76 0.77
N CYS A 39 -3.18 -9.05 1.06
CA CYS A 39 -3.65 -10.05 0.10
C CYS A 39 -5.07 -9.77 -0.43
N ASN A 40 -5.87 -9.00 0.31
CA ASN A 40 -7.25 -8.66 -0.01
C ASN A 40 -7.44 -7.18 -0.40
N ALA A 41 -6.36 -6.38 -0.35
CA ALA A 41 -6.42 -4.96 -0.63
C ALA A 41 -6.44 -4.68 -2.15
N SER A 42 -7.02 -3.55 -2.55
CA SER A 42 -6.91 -3.05 -3.92
C SER A 42 -5.51 -2.50 -4.22
N GLY A 43 -4.85 -1.93 -3.21
CA GLY A 43 -3.48 -1.44 -3.31
C GLY A 43 -2.72 -1.55 -1.98
N VAL A 44 -1.40 -1.66 -2.11
CA VAL A 44 -0.44 -1.82 -1.00
C VAL A 44 0.78 -0.91 -1.26
N PRO A 45 1.60 -0.61 -0.25
CA PRO A 45 2.84 0.14 -0.47
C PRO A 45 3.71 -0.51 -1.55
N THR A 46 4.38 0.29 -2.39
CA THR A 46 5.14 -0.23 -3.55
C THR A 46 6.21 -1.22 -3.11
N LYS A 47 6.87 -0.96 -1.98
CA LYS A 47 7.84 -1.89 -1.37
C LYS A 47 7.24 -3.25 -1.02
N VAL A 48 5.99 -3.28 -0.52
CA VAL A 48 5.29 -4.52 -0.20
C VAL A 48 4.90 -5.25 -1.48
N ARG A 49 4.40 -4.55 -2.51
CA ARG A 49 4.11 -5.16 -3.81
C ARG A 49 5.35 -5.79 -4.42
N ALA A 50 6.49 -5.10 -4.40
CA ALA A 50 7.75 -5.63 -4.92
C ALA A 50 8.19 -6.88 -4.17
N ALA A 51 8.07 -6.90 -2.84
CA ALA A 51 8.37 -8.08 -2.03
C ALA A 51 7.41 -9.25 -2.35
N MET A 52 6.11 -8.99 -2.49
CA MET A 52 5.14 -10.02 -2.90
C MET A 52 5.43 -10.58 -4.31
N GLN A 53 5.92 -9.74 -5.22
CA GLN A 53 6.31 -10.16 -6.57
C GLN A 53 7.59 -11.00 -6.58
N ALA A 54 8.54 -10.66 -5.71
CA ALA A 54 9.80 -11.40 -5.54
C ALA A 54 9.65 -12.68 -4.71
N PHE A 55 8.53 -12.85 -4.00
CA PHE A 55 8.27 -14.06 -3.23
C PHE A 55 8.31 -15.29 -4.15
N GLU A 56 9.06 -16.29 -3.71
CA GLU A 56 9.23 -17.56 -4.38
C GLU A 56 8.79 -18.66 -3.42
N THR A 57 7.91 -19.55 -3.91
CA THR A 57 7.51 -20.73 -3.14
C THR A 57 8.67 -21.72 -3.05
N SER A 58 8.56 -22.72 -2.17
CA SER A 58 9.52 -23.83 -2.10
C SER A 58 9.68 -24.61 -3.43
N SER A 59 8.72 -24.48 -4.34
CA SER A 59 8.72 -25.06 -5.69
C SER A 59 9.24 -24.11 -6.79
N GLY A 60 9.78 -22.96 -6.42
CA GLY A 60 10.35 -22.00 -7.38
C GLY A 60 9.33 -21.14 -8.13
N LYS A 61 8.08 -21.07 -7.65
CA LYS A 61 7.00 -20.34 -8.33
C LYS A 61 6.78 -18.96 -7.72
N HIS A 62 6.47 -18.00 -8.58
CA HIS A 62 6.13 -16.64 -8.17
C HIS A 62 4.63 -16.37 -8.23
N ILE A 63 4.15 -15.46 -7.38
CA ILE A 63 2.76 -15.02 -7.38
C ILE A 63 2.45 -14.34 -8.74
N PRO A 64 1.44 -14.83 -9.50
CA PRO A 64 1.06 -14.21 -10.76
C PRO A 64 0.69 -12.73 -10.60
N ILE A 65 1.18 -11.90 -11.52
CA ILE A 65 0.96 -10.44 -11.51
C ILE A 65 -0.53 -10.08 -11.45
N LEU A 66 -1.39 -10.88 -12.09
CA LEU A 66 -2.84 -10.69 -12.10
C LEU A 66 -3.52 -10.83 -10.72
N TYR A 67 -2.84 -11.48 -9.76
CA TYR A 67 -3.31 -11.58 -8.37
C TYR A 67 -2.76 -10.46 -7.50
N LEU A 68 -1.65 -9.82 -7.88
CA LEU A 68 -1.00 -8.81 -7.06
C LEU A 68 -1.87 -7.53 -6.95
N PRO A 69 -1.95 -6.93 -5.74
CA PRO A 69 -2.56 -5.62 -5.54
C PRO A 69 -1.72 -4.51 -6.17
N GLU A 70 -2.33 -3.36 -6.46
CA GLU A 70 -1.61 -2.21 -7.01
C GLU A 70 -0.55 -1.65 -6.05
N GLY A 71 0.60 -1.22 -6.58
CA GLY A 71 1.63 -0.55 -5.81
C GLY A 71 1.27 0.93 -5.67
N ARG A 72 0.89 1.37 -4.48
CA ARG A 72 0.49 2.74 -4.19
C ARG A 72 1.20 3.24 -2.95
N ASP A 73 2.17 4.12 -3.16
CA ASP A 73 2.73 4.90 -2.06
C ASP A 73 1.85 6.12 -1.81
N LYS A 74 1.59 6.41 -0.53
CA LYS A 74 0.93 7.66 -0.17
C LYS A 74 1.84 8.80 -0.64
N LYS A 75 1.32 9.73 -1.45
CA LYS A 75 2.03 10.96 -1.77
C LYS A 75 2.48 11.62 -0.45
N PRO A 76 3.71 12.15 -0.37
CA PRO A 76 4.15 12.86 0.81
C PRO A 76 3.14 13.98 1.08
N GLY A 77 2.68 14.05 2.33
CA GLY A 77 1.85 15.16 2.78
C GLY A 77 2.61 16.48 2.64
N PRO A 78 1.91 17.62 2.69
CA PRO A 78 2.56 18.92 2.70
C PRO A 78 3.63 19.00 3.80
N LYS A 79 4.71 19.75 3.53
CA LYS A 79 5.83 19.90 4.46
C LYS A 79 5.34 20.35 5.85
N LYS A 80 6.03 19.93 6.90
CA LYS A 80 5.76 20.41 8.28
C LYS A 80 5.75 21.95 8.29
N GLY A 81 4.70 22.55 8.83
CA GLY A 81 4.49 24.02 8.83
C GLY A 81 3.85 24.59 7.57
N TRP A 82 3.38 23.77 6.62
CA TRP A 82 2.67 24.26 5.42
C TRP A 82 1.37 25.01 5.76
N ILE A 83 0.61 24.52 6.75
CA ILE A 83 -0.59 25.22 7.24
C ILE A 83 -0.22 26.56 7.89
N ASP A 84 0.84 26.60 8.69
CA ASP A 84 1.26 27.83 9.39
C ASP A 84 1.69 28.91 8.41
N ARG A 85 2.42 28.55 7.34
CA ARG A 85 2.76 29.48 6.25
C ARG A 85 1.51 29.97 5.52
N LYS A 86 0.60 29.07 5.15
CA LYS A 86 -0.68 29.42 4.51
C LYS A 86 -1.49 30.40 5.37
N LEU A 87 -1.52 30.20 6.69
CA LEU A 87 -2.21 31.09 7.63
C LEU A 87 -1.50 32.44 7.77
N ALA A 88 -0.17 32.48 7.76
CA ALA A 88 0.60 33.73 7.78
C ALA A 88 0.37 34.55 6.50
N ASP A 89 0.42 33.91 5.33
CA ASP A 89 0.19 34.54 4.04
C ASP A 89 -1.24 35.11 3.95
N LEU A 90 -2.25 34.33 4.39
CA LEU A 90 -3.65 34.79 4.46
C LEU A 90 -3.83 36.00 5.38
N ARG A 91 -3.15 36.04 6.53
CA ARG A 91 -3.21 37.20 7.45
C ARG A 91 -2.61 38.46 6.83
N LEU A 92 -1.51 38.32 6.09
CA LEU A 92 -0.88 39.43 5.36
C LEU A 92 -1.76 39.95 4.22
N GLU A 93 -2.42 39.05 3.47
CA GLU A 93 -3.37 39.43 2.42
C GLU A 93 -4.61 40.16 2.99
N MET A 94 -5.14 39.71 4.13
CA MET A 94 -6.29 40.38 4.76
C MET A 94 -5.92 41.77 5.33
N GLN A 95 -4.73 41.93 5.91
CA GLN A 95 -4.25 43.25 6.34
C GLN A 95 -4.01 44.20 5.17
N SER A 96 -3.51 43.68 4.05
CA SER A 96 -3.29 44.46 2.83
C SER A 96 -4.60 44.90 2.15
N LYS A 97 -5.72 44.21 2.40
CA LYS A 97 -7.06 44.56 1.87
C LYS A 97 -7.88 45.46 2.80
N SER A 98 -7.42 45.71 4.03
CA SER A 98 -8.12 46.56 5.00
C SER A 98 -7.39 47.88 5.29
N GLY A 99 -6.35 48.23 4.53
CA GLY A 99 -5.63 49.50 4.63
C GLY A 99 -5.74 50.35 3.36
N VAL A 100 -6.60 51.38 3.44
CA VAL A 100 -6.82 52.52 2.52
C VAL A 100 -7.69 52.24 1.30
#